data_AF-A0A955GL88-F1
#
_entry.id   AF-A0A955GL88-F1
#
_cell.length_a   1.000
_cell.length_b   1.000
_cell.length_c   1.000
_cell.angle_alpha   90.00
_cell.angle_beta   90.00
_cell.angle_gamma   90.00
#
_symmetry.space_group_name_H-M   'P 1'
#
loop_
_entity.id
_entity.type
_entity.pdbx_description
1 polymer ?
#
loop_
_entity_poly.entity_id
_entity_poly.type
_entity_poly.pdbx_seq_one_letter_code
_entity_poly.pdbx_strand_id
1 'polypeptide(L)'
;MNKTVISVKIDKDIKASAQEVASSAGLTLSTLVNAYLRQVAATRRIELYAPEQMTPQLSRLIAEVEEELREGKASKGFTSAEEFLSDLKK
;
A
#
# COMPACT_ATOMS: atom_id res chain seq x y z
N MET A 1 32.64 -4.11 -15.65
CA MET A 1 31.29 -4.74 -15.57
C MET A 1 30.56 -4.49 -16.86
N ASN A 2 30.15 -5.55 -17.58
CA ASN A 2 29.43 -5.39 -18.84
C ASN A 2 27.96 -5.10 -18.56
N LYS A 3 27.45 -4.00 -19.13
CA LYS A 3 26.02 -3.68 -19.11
C LYS A 3 25.37 -4.34 -20.32
N THR A 4 24.22 -4.93 -20.11
CA THR A 4 23.39 -5.50 -21.18
C THR A 4 22.05 -4.75 -21.25
N VAL A 5 21.37 -4.86 -22.38
CA VAL A 5 20.08 -4.20 -22.63
C VAL A 5 18.96 -5.21 -22.43
N ILE A 6 17.91 -4.80 -21.74
CA ILE A 6 16.64 -5.53 -21.64
C ILE A 6 15.59 -4.73 -22.40
N SER A 7 14.92 -5.38 -23.36
CA SER A 7 13.78 -4.81 -24.10
C SER A 7 12.52 -5.61 -23.76
N VAL A 8 11.50 -4.93 -23.23
CA VAL A 8 10.25 -5.56 -22.79
C VAL A 8 9.08 -4.84 -23.44
N LYS A 9 8.12 -5.61 -23.97
CA LYS A 9 6.82 -5.09 -24.38
C LYS A 9 5.93 -4.97 -23.16
N ILE A 10 5.35 -3.81 -22.97
CA ILE A 10 4.45 -3.50 -21.86
C ILE A 10 3.31 -2.64 -22.40
N ASP A 11 2.14 -2.76 -21.78
CA ASP A 11 1.03 -1.87 -22.02
C ASP A 11 1.43 -0.40 -21.74
N LYS A 12 0.86 0.52 -22.53
CA LYS A 12 1.20 1.94 -22.45
C LYS A 12 0.78 2.55 -21.11
N ASP A 13 -0.39 2.18 -20.62
CA ASP A 13 -0.97 2.77 -19.42
C ASP A 13 -0.27 2.23 -18.17
N ILE A 14 0.06 0.93 -18.16
CA ILE A 14 0.90 0.34 -17.11
C ILE A 14 2.27 1.01 -17.06
N LYS A 15 2.90 1.26 -18.22
CA LYS A 15 4.20 1.96 -18.28
C LYS A 15 4.10 3.38 -17.73
N ALA A 16 3.05 4.12 -18.08
CA ALA A 16 2.84 5.48 -17.60
C ALA A 16 2.64 5.50 -16.07
N SER A 17 1.80 4.62 -15.55
CA SER A 17 1.56 4.50 -14.11
C SER A 17 2.82 4.11 -13.33
N ALA A 18 3.57 3.11 -13.81
CA ALA A 18 4.84 2.72 -13.19
C ALA A 18 5.89 3.85 -13.20
N GLN A 19 5.89 4.67 -14.26
CA GLN A 19 6.78 5.83 -14.37
C GLN A 19 6.40 6.92 -13.36
N GLU A 20 5.11 7.17 -13.15
CA GLU A 20 4.62 8.11 -12.13
C GLU A 20 5.01 7.67 -10.72
N VAL A 21 4.82 6.38 -10.40
CA VAL A 21 5.24 5.80 -9.11
C VAL A 21 6.75 5.91 -8.90
N ALA A 22 7.57 5.67 -9.93
CA ALA A 22 9.01 5.85 -9.83
C ALA A 22 9.36 7.34 -9.57
N SER A 23 8.72 8.25 -10.30
CA SER A 23 8.97 9.69 -10.21
C SER A 23 8.55 10.29 -8.86
N SER A 24 7.46 9.83 -8.25
CA SER A 24 7.05 10.25 -6.91
C SER A 24 8.06 9.86 -5.84
N ALA A 25 8.83 8.78 -6.07
CA ALA A 25 9.94 8.34 -5.23
C ALA A 25 11.30 8.96 -5.64
N GLY A 26 11.35 9.90 -6.60
CA GLY A 26 12.58 10.53 -7.09
C GLY A 26 13.45 9.61 -7.97
N LEU A 27 12.87 8.55 -8.54
CA LEU A 27 13.56 7.55 -9.35
C LEU A 27 13.13 7.60 -10.82
N THR A 28 13.98 7.08 -11.70
CA THR A 28 13.57 6.74 -13.07
C THR A 28 12.97 5.33 -13.09
N LEU A 29 12.11 5.04 -14.07
CA LEU A 29 11.59 3.68 -14.27
C LEU A 29 12.71 2.65 -14.47
N SER A 30 13.79 3.01 -15.18
CA SER A 30 14.96 2.14 -15.35
C SER A 30 15.67 1.84 -14.02
N THR A 31 15.78 2.85 -13.14
CA THR A 31 16.34 2.65 -11.79
C THR A 31 15.49 1.70 -10.97
N LEU A 32 14.16 1.88 -11.02
CA LEU A 32 13.20 1.01 -10.33
C LEU A 32 13.30 -0.45 -10.81
N VAL A 33 13.29 -0.66 -12.13
CA VAL A 33 13.43 -2.01 -12.73
C VAL A 33 14.77 -2.65 -12.34
N ASN A 34 15.87 -1.90 -12.41
CA ASN A 34 17.18 -2.43 -12.02
C ASN A 34 17.25 -2.78 -10.54
N ALA A 35 16.65 -1.96 -9.66
CA ALA A 35 16.61 -2.23 -8.23
C ALA A 35 15.82 -3.51 -7.93
N TYR A 36 14.64 -3.68 -8.56
CA TYR A 36 13.84 -4.89 -8.41
C TYR A 36 14.58 -6.13 -8.90
N LEU A 37 15.22 -6.09 -10.07
CA LEU A 37 15.99 -7.22 -10.59
C LEU A 37 17.17 -7.60 -9.67
N ARG A 38 17.84 -6.61 -9.06
CA ARG A 38 18.88 -6.86 -8.05
C ARG A 38 18.32 -7.52 -6.81
N GLN A 39 17.16 -7.08 -6.33
CA GLN A 39 16.48 -7.68 -5.19
C GLN A 39 16.10 -9.13 -5.48
N VAL A 40 15.52 -9.41 -6.65
CA VAL A 40 15.18 -10.79 -7.07
C VAL A 40 16.45 -11.65 -7.12
N ALA A 41 17.55 -11.15 -7.69
CA ALA A 41 18.81 -11.89 -7.76
C ALA A 41 19.43 -12.17 -6.37
N ALA A 42 19.36 -11.19 -5.46
CA ALA A 42 19.91 -11.31 -4.12
C ALA A 42 19.08 -12.22 -3.21
N THR A 43 17.76 -12.11 -3.28
CA THR A 43 16.82 -12.83 -2.39
C THR A 43 16.36 -14.16 -2.95
N ARG A 44 16.51 -14.39 -4.27
CA ARG A 44 15.93 -15.53 -5.01
C ARG A 44 14.41 -15.66 -4.80
N ARG A 45 13.74 -14.55 -4.54
CA ARG A 45 12.29 -14.47 -4.30
C ARG A 45 11.65 -13.45 -5.23
N ILE A 46 10.45 -13.79 -5.71
CA ILE A 46 9.57 -12.86 -6.43
C ILE A 46 8.41 -12.56 -5.49
N GLU A 47 8.15 -11.28 -5.25
CA GLU A 47 6.96 -10.84 -4.52
C GLU A 47 5.88 -10.45 -5.52
N LEU A 48 4.74 -11.12 -5.43
CA LEU A 48 3.52 -10.79 -6.15
C LEU A 48 2.56 -10.20 -5.13
N TYR A 49 2.23 -8.92 -5.31
CA TYR A 49 1.18 -8.30 -4.52
C TYR A 49 -0.16 -8.69 -5.13
N ALA A 50 -0.93 -9.49 -4.39
CA ALA A 50 -2.36 -9.60 -4.59
C ALA A 50 -3.01 -8.55 -3.69
N PRO A 51 -3.81 -7.61 -4.22
CA PRO A 51 -4.52 -6.65 -3.37
C PRO A 51 -5.30 -7.41 -2.31
N GLU A 52 -5.16 -6.97 -1.06
CA GLU A 52 -5.88 -7.56 0.06
C GLU A 52 -7.39 -7.42 -0.20
N GLN A 53 -8.07 -8.56 -0.32
CA GLN A 53 -9.52 -8.56 -0.42
C GLN A 53 -10.12 -8.37 0.96
N MET A 54 -11.25 -7.67 1.02
CA MET A 54 -11.96 -7.48 2.27
C MET A 54 -12.29 -8.85 2.89
N THR A 55 -11.83 -9.07 4.12
CA THR A 55 -12.07 -10.34 4.82
C THR A 55 -13.51 -10.37 5.36
N PRO A 56 -14.15 -11.55 5.46
CA PRO A 56 -15.46 -11.66 6.08
C PRO A 56 -15.50 -11.11 7.52
N GLN A 57 -14.38 -11.22 8.25
CA GLN A 57 -14.23 -10.66 9.59
C GLN A 57 -14.27 -9.12 9.55
N LEU A 58 -13.48 -8.50 8.66
CA LEU A 58 -13.45 -7.05 8.52
C LEU A 58 -14.81 -6.49 8.07
N SER A 59 -15.49 -7.16 7.13
CA SER A 59 -16.83 -6.76 6.70
C SER A 59 -17.84 -6.76 7.85
N ARG A 60 -17.81 -7.76 8.73
CA ARG A 60 -18.71 -7.82 9.89
C ARG A 60 -18.40 -6.70 10.88
N LEU A 61 -17.12 -6.42 11.14
CA LEU A 61 -16.71 -5.36 12.05
C LEU A 61 -17.14 -3.98 11.53
N ILE A 62 -16.99 -3.73 10.22
CA ILE A 62 -17.46 -2.48 9.60
C ILE A 62 -18.97 -2.34 9.74
N ALA A 63 -19.73 -3.41 9.45
CA ALA A 63 -21.19 -3.38 9.59
C ALA A 63 -21.64 -3.11 11.03
N GLU A 64 -20.96 -3.68 12.03
CA GLU A 64 -21.20 -3.41 13.44
C GLU A 64 -20.97 -1.93 13.78
N VAL A 65 -19.81 -1.38 13.38
CA VAL A 65 -19.47 0.03 13.60
C VAL A 65 -20.46 0.97 12.90
N GLU A 66 -20.91 0.63 11.69
CA GLU A 66 -21.91 1.42 10.95
C GLU A 66 -23.28 1.46 11.67
N GLU A 67 -23.71 0.35 12.27
CA GLU A 67 -24.93 0.31 13.08
C GLU A 67 -24.74 1.08 14.40
N GLU A 68 -23.61 0.93 15.09
CA GLU A 68 -23.31 1.69 16.32
C GLU A 68 -23.33 3.20 16.07
N LEU A 69 -22.75 3.65 14.95
CA LEU A 69 -22.80 5.05 14.53
C LEU A 69 -24.24 5.53 14.29
N ARG A 70 -25.06 4.71 13.62
CA ARG A 70 -26.47 5.03 13.34
C ARG A 70 -27.31 5.10 14.61
N GLU A 71 -27.03 4.23 15.57
CA GLU A 71 -27.70 4.18 16.87
C GLU A 71 -27.16 5.22 17.87
N GLY A 72 -26.14 6.00 17.51
CA GLY A 72 -25.51 6.98 18.40
C GLY A 72 -24.72 6.35 19.55
N LYS A 73 -24.28 5.10 19.39
CA LYS A 73 -23.47 4.33 20.34
C LYS A 73 -21.96 4.44 20.09
N ALA A 74 -21.57 5.34 19.18
CA ALA A 74 -20.16 5.62 18.91
C ALA A 74 -19.41 5.94 20.21
N SER A 75 -18.12 5.63 20.21
CA SER A 75 -17.23 6.05 21.30
C SER A 75 -17.31 7.56 21.51
N LYS A 76 -16.98 8.00 22.73
CA LYS A 76 -17.00 9.42 23.06
C LYS A 76 -16.17 10.22 22.05
N GLY A 77 -16.69 11.36 21.62
CA GLY A 77 -15.90 12.32 20.85
C GLY A 77 -14.80 12.93 21.73
N PHE A 78 -13.67 13.28 21.12
CA PHE A 78 -12.55 13.93 21.80
C PHE A 78 -12.37 15.34 21.27
N THR A 79 -12.03 16.26 22.17
CA THR A 79 -11.87 17.68 21.82
C THR A 79 -10.41 18.08 21.63
N SER A 80 -9.47 17.24 22.05
CA SER A 80 -8.03 17.39 21.78
C SER A 80 -7.34 16.05 21.54
N ALA A 81 -6.17 16.10 20.89
CA ALA A 81 -5.36 14.91 20.66
C ALA A 81 -4.83 14.32 21.98
N GLU A 82 -4.52 15.15 22.97
CA GLU A 82 -4.06 14.73 24.29
C GLU A 82 -5.13 13.91 25.01
N GLU A 83 -6.39 14.36 24.96
CA GLU A 83 -7.53 13.66 25.57
C GLU A 83 -7.71 12.27 24.94
N PHE A 84 -7.64 12.19 23.61
CA PHE A 84 -7.72 10.94 22.86
C PHE A 84 -6.60 9.97 23.22
N LEU A 85 -5.35 10.45 23.23
CA LEU A 85 -4.18 9.62 23.53
C LEU A 85 -4.16 9.12 24.97
N SER A 86 -4.69 9.90 25.93
CA SER A 86 -4.84 9.46 27.32
C SER A 86 -5.88 8.35 27.47
N ASP A 87 -6.90 8.32 26.63
CA ASP A 87 -7.97 7.31 26.67
C ASP A 87 -7.56 5.99 26.00
N LEU A 88 -6.78 6.05 24.91
CA LEU A 88 -6.22 4.86 24.24
C LEU A 88 -5.25 4.05 25.10
N LYS A 89 -4.67 4.66 26.14
CA LYS A 89 -3.66 4.04 27.02
C LYS A 89 -4.28 3.36 28.25
N LYS A 90 -5.60 3.42 28.40
CA LYS A 90 -6.33 2.69 29.45
C LYS A 90 -6.61 1.26 29.00
#